data_AF-A0A938SA53-F1
#
_entry.id   AF-A0A938SA53-F1
#
_cell.length_a   1.000
_cell.length_b   1.000
_cell.length_c   1.000
_cell.angle_alpha   90.00
_cell.angle_beta   90.00
_cell.angle_gamma   90.00
#
_symmetry.space_group_name_H-M   'P 1'
#
loop_
_entity.id
_entity.type
_entity.pdbx_description
1 polymer ?
#
loop_
_entity_poly.entity_id
_entity_poly.type
_entity_poly.pdbx_seq_one_letter_code
_entity_poly.pdbx_strand_id
1 'polypeptide(L)'
;AFRREIKRVLPQAKLEPLPAAHPLYTAKAQIRNVSYTDMVKQAKPDLNTPELEGITLSGALAVIYSKYDLGCGWEEQIHPYSKGVASADALKLGMNALVYAMTH
;
A
#
# COMPACT_ATOMS: atom_id res chain seq x y z
N ALA A 1 -4.23 -0.40 15.62
CA ALA A 1 -5.06 0.77 15.97
C ALA A 1 -5.90 1.26 14.79
N PHE A 2 -5.31 1.55 13.62
CA PHE A 2 -6.01 2.12 12.46
C PHE A 2 -7.35 1.45 12.10
N ARG A 3 -7.38 0.12 11.94
CA ARG A 3 -8.61 -0.63 11.58
C ARG A 3 -9.81 -0.36 12.50
N ARG A 4 -9.56 -0.18 13.80
CA ARG A 4 -10.60 0.15 14.78
C ARG A 4 -11.13 1.57 14.55
N GLU A 5 -10.24 2.52 14.32
CA GLU A 5 -10.63 3.92 14.14
C GLU A 5 -11.31 4.15 12.79
N ILE A 6 -10.80 3.55 11.70
CA ILE A 6 -11.42 3.73 10.38
C ILE A 6 -12.83 3.13 10.33
N LYS A 7 -13.10 2.06 11.10
CA LYS A 7 -14.45 1.50 11.28
C LYS A 7 -15.39 2.45 12.04
N ARG A 8 -14.87 3.35 12.89
CA ARG A 8 -15.71 4.39 13.54
C ARG A 8 -16.01 5.53 12.58
N VAL A 9 -15.05 5.90 11.73
CA VAL A 9 -15.22 6.96 10.72
C VAL A 9 -16.14 6.52 9.58
N LEU A 10 -16.00 5.28 9.11
CA LEU A 10 -16.78 4.69 8.01
C LEU A 10 -17.45 3.37 8.45
N PRO A 11 -18.52 3.41 9.27
CA PRO A 11 -19.08 2.20 9.90
C PRO A 11 -19.65 1.14 8.95
N GLN A 12 -20.14 1.58 7.80
CA GLN A 12 -20.75 0.71 6.80
C GLN A 12 -19.75 0.20 5.76
N ALA A 13 -18.55 0.78 5.72
CA ALA A 13 -17.53 0.43 4.74
C ALA A 13 -16.53 -0.56 5.35
N LYS A 14 -15.99 -1.44 4.51
CA LYS A 14 -15.03 -2.45 4.93
C LYS A 14 -13.68 -2.16 4.30
N LEU A 15 -12.64 -2.17 5.14
CA LEU A 15 -11.26 -2.13 4.68
C LEU A 15 -10.88 -3.53 4.18
N GLU A 16 -10.65 -3.66 2.88
CA GLU A 16 -10.44 -4.95 2.21
C GLU A 16 -9.18 -4.93 1.34
N PRO A 17 -8.52 -6.08 1.11
CA PRO A 17 -7.40 -6.18 0.18
C PRO A 17 -7.77 -5.68 -1.22
N LEU A 18 -6.89 -4.88 -1.82
CA LEU A 18 -7.08 -4.45 -3.19
C LEU A 18 -6.79 -5.60 -4.16
N PRO A 19 -7.66 -5.85 -5.16
CA PRO A 19 -7.40 -6.86 -6.18
C PRO A 19 -6.09 -6.57 -6.92
N ALA A 20 -5.36 -7.62 -7.33
CA ALA A 20 -4.11 -7.46 -8.09
C ALA A 20 -4.28 -6.69 -9.43
N ALA A 21 -5.51 -6.65 -9.96
CA ALA A 21 -5.89 -5.91 -11.15
C ALA A 21 -6.39 -4.48 -10.88
N HIS A 22 -6.37 -4.00 -9.63
CA HIS A 22 -6.87 -2.67 -9.28
C HIS A 22 -6.11 -1.56 -10.04
N PRO A 23 -6.80 -0.55 -10.63
CA PRO A 23 -6.15 0.48 -11.46
C PRO A 23 -5.06 1.29 -10.74
N LEU A 24 -5.12 1.37 -9.41
CA LEU A 24 -4.04 1.90 -8.56
C LEU A 24 -2.67 1.33 -8.95
N TYR A 25 -2.55 0.04 -9.25
CA TYR A 25 -1.27 -0.59 -9.56
C TYR A 25 -0.74 -0.28 -10.97
N THR A 26 -1.48 0.48 -11.78
CA THR A 26 -1.10 0.88 -13.13
C THR A 26 -1.28 2.38 -13.39
N ALA A 27 -1.68 3.17 -12.39
CA ALA A 27 -2.03 4.58 -12.56
C ALA A 27 -0.89 5.44 -13.12
N LYS A 28 0.37 5.16 -12.76
CA LYS A 28 1.56 5.83 -13.31
C LYS A 28 2.66 4.86 -13.72
N ALA A 29 2.97 3.89 -12.88
CA ALA A 29 3.91 2.81 -13.13
C ALA A 29 3.20 1.47 -12.96
N GLN A 30 3.51 0.49 -13.81
CA GLN A 30 2.97 -0.85 -13.66
C GLN A 30 3.68 -1.60 -12.54
N ILE A 31 2.93 -1.98 -11.52
CA ILE A 31 3.43 -2.70 -10.34
C ILE A 31 2.68 -4.03 -10.24
N ARG A 32 3.42 -5.13 -10.36
CA ARG A 32 2.90 -6.49 -10.11
C ARG A 32 3.60 -7.14 -8.94
N ASN A 33 4.87 -6.80 -8.76
CA ASN A 33 5.70 -7.26 -7.67
C ASN A 33 6.36 -6.06 -7.00
N VAL A 34 6.71 -6.23 -5.73
CA VAL A 34 7.48 -5.28 -4.94
C VAL A 34 8.54 -6.04 -4.14
N SER A 35 9.68 -5.41 -3.94
CA SER A 35 10.69 -5.88 -3.00
C SER A 35 10.36 -5.41 -1.59
N TYR A 36 10.55 -6.27 -0.61
CA TYR A 36 10.40 -5.92 0.80
C TYR A 36 11.76 -5.79 1.51
N THR A 37 11.75 -5.08 2.64
CA THR A 37 12.87 -5.02 3.60
C THR A 37 13.25 -6.41 4.13
N ASP A 38 14.49 -6.56 4.58
CA ASP A 38 15.00 -7.85 5.07
C ASP A 38 14.21 -8.38 6.26
N MET A 39 13.72 -7.50 7.15
CA MET A 39 12.87 -7.88 8.28
C MET A 39 11.55 -8.52 7.85
N VAL A 40 10.99 -8.11 6.71
CA VAL A 40 9.79 -8.75 6.16
C VAL A 40 10.17 -10.07 5.51
N LYS A 41 11.25 -10.10 4.71
CA LYS A 41 11.72 -11.31 4.02
C LYS A 41 12.09 -12.43 4.98
N GLN A 42 12.69 -12.12 6.14
CA GLN A 42 12.99 -13.11 7.17
C GLN A 42 11.72 -13.79 7.71
N ALA A 43 10.61 -13.04 7.85
CA ALA A 43 9.34 -13.58 8.32
C ALA A 43 8.50 -14.21 7.20
N LYS A 44 8.64 -13.72 5.97
CA LYS A 44 7.86 -14.09 4.79
C LYS A 44 8.75 -14.04 3.53
N PRO A 45 9.57 -15.06 3.29
CA PRO A 45 10.57 -15.03 2.22
C PRO A 45 9.96 -14.96 0.82
N ASP A 46 8.80 -15.56 0.63
CA ASP A 46 8.12 -15.63 -0.68
C ASP A 46 7.21 -14.43 -0.96
N LEU A 47 7.10 -13.48 -0.03
CA LEU A 47 6.24 -12.32 -0.21
C LEU A 47 6.87 -11.34 -1.18
N ASN A 48 6.23 -11.17 -2.35
CA ASN A 48 6.69 -10.29 -3.41
C ASN A 48 5.57 -9.50 -4.10
N THR A 49 4.32 -9.61 -3.66
CA THR A 49 3.18 -8.85 -4.20
C THR A 49 2.81 -7.69 -3.29
N PRO A 50 2.32 -6.56 -3.81
CA PRO A 50 1.89 -5.45 -2.97
C PRO A 50 0.65 -5.82 -2.14
N GLU A 51 0.79 -5.78 -0.81
CA GLU A 51 -0.32 -6.01 0.13
C GLU A 51 -0.96 -4.68 0.58
N LEU A 52 -1.68 -4.02 -0.33
CA LEU A 52 -2.52 -2.87 -0.01
C LEU A 52 -3.96 -3.28 0.25
N GLU A 53 -4.59 -2.57 1.17
CA GLU A 53 -6.03 -2.63 1.44
C GLU A 53 -6.65 -1.26 1.18
N GLY A 54 -7.96 -1.22 1.00
CA GLY A 54 -8.65 0.03 0.81
C GLY A 54 -10.14 -0.01 1.06
N ILE A 55 -10.73 1.17 0.98
CA ILE A 55 -12.18 1.38 1.08
C ILE A 55 -12.62 2.16 -0.16
N THR A 56 -13.53 1.58 -0.92
CA THR A 56 -14.16 2.24 -2.08
C THR A 56 -15.47 2.87 -1.64
N LEU A 57 -15.65 4.15 -1.92
CA LEU A 57 -16.88 4.90 -1.68
C LEU A 57 -17.37 5.47 -3.01
N SER A 58 -18.62 5.20 -3.37
CA SER A 58 -19.24 5.70 -4.60
C SER A 58 -18.42 5.43 -5.87
N GLY A 59 -17.73 4.28 -5.92
CA GLY A 59 -16.90 3.87 -7.07
C GLY A 59 -15.46 4.37 -7.05
N ALA A 60 -15.09 5.28 -6.15
CA ALA A 60 -13.72 5.78 -6.01
C ALA A 60 -13.01 5.18 -4.79
N LEU A 61 -11.72 4.85 -4.93
CA LEU A 61 -10.91 4.37 -3.80
C LEU A 61 -10.60 5.54 -2.85
N ALA A 62 -11.34 5.63 -1.74
CA ALA A 62 -11.27 6.74 -0.79
C ALA A 62 -10.23 6.53 0.32
N VAL A 63 -9.87 5.28 0.61
CA VAL A 63 -8.83 4.95 1.61
C VAL A 63 -7.85 3.97 1.00
N ILE A 64 -6.56 4.25 1.15
CA ILE A 64 -5.46 3.33 0.84
C ILE A 64 -4.73 3.05 2.15
N TYR A 65 -4.53 1.78 2.47
CA TYR A 65 -3.86 1.34 3.66
C TYR A 65 -2.81 0.30 3.31
N SER A 66 -1.59 0.49 3.81
CA SER A 66 -0.53 -0.51 3.78
C SER A 66 -0.23 -0.96 5.20
N LYS A 67 -0.18 -2.28 5.41
CA LYS A 67 0.32 -2.84 6.68
C LYS A 67 1.84 -2.82 6.79
N TYR A 68 2.54 -2.73 5.65
CA TYR A 68 3.98 -2.53 5.61
C TYR A 68 4.28 -1.06 5.41
N ASP A 69 5.33 -0.61 6.08
CA ASP A 69 5.78 0.76 5.96
C ASP A 69 6.13 1.12 4.52
N LEU A 70 5.63 2.28 4.08
CA LEU A 70 6.03 2.93 2.83
C LEU A 70 6.89 4.17 3.12
N GLY A 71 6.81 4.73 4.34
CA GLY A 71 7.41 6.00 4.72
C GLY A 71 8.93 5.96 4.68
N CYS A 72 9.57 4.95 5.29
CA CYS A 72 11.04 4.80 5.21
C CYS A 72 11.50 4.70 3.75
N GLY A 73 10.69 4.07 2.89
CA GLY A 73 10.98 3.96 1.47
C GLY A 73 10.87 5.28 0.72
N TRP A 74 9.91 6.14 1.10
CA TRP A 74 9.75 7.49 0.53
C TRP A 74 10.81 8.48 1.02
N GLU A 75 11.24 8.33 2.27
CA GLU A 75 12.33 9.10 2.86
C GLU A 75 13.70 8.63 2.38
N GLU A 76 13.76 7.49 1.69
CA GLU A 76 14.98 6.77 1.31
C GLU A 76 15.90 6.45 2.51
N GLN A 77 15.32 6.35 3.71
CA GLN A 77 16.00 6.03 4.95
C GLN A 77 15.41 4.77 5.57
N ILE A 78 16.01 3.63 5.26
CA ILE A 78 15.57 2.34 5.79
C ILE A 78 16.08 2.16 7.22
N HIS A 79 15.15 2.06 8.16
CA HIS A 79 15.45 1.73 9.54
C HIS A 79 15.62 0.21 9.70
N PRO A 80 16.63 -0.29 10.45
CA PRO A 80 16.97 -1.72 10.51
C PRO A 80 15.82 -2.65 10.93
N TYR A 81 14.88 -2.16 11.73
CA TYR A 81 13.76 -2.95 12.25
C TYR A 81 12.42 -2.63 11.56
N SER A 82 12.41 -1.76 10.55
CA SER A 82 11.18 -1.42 9.84
C SER A 82 10.71 -2.62 9.00
N LYS A 83 9.40 -2.86 9.04
CA LYS A 83 8.75 -3.85 8.19
C LYS A 83 8.09 -3.10 7.04
N GLY A 84 8.88 -2.82 6.01
CA GLY A 84 8.48 -1.96 4.90
C GLY A 84 8.68 -2.57 3.52
N VAL A 85 8.14 -1.87 2.53
CA VAL A 85 8.46 -2.05 1.11
C VAL A 85 9.80 -1.33 0.83
N ALA A 86 10.65 -1.92 -0.01
CA ALA A 86 11.92 -1.32 -0.39
C ALA A 86 11.71 0.01 -1.14
N SER A 87 12.63 0.96 -0.97
CA SER A 87 12.46 2.36 -1.36
C SER A 87 11.99 2.57 -2.80
N ALA A 88 12.64 1.92 -3.77
CA ALA A 88 12.30 2.05 -5.19
C ALA A 88 10.85 1.64 -5.50
N ASP A 89 10.31 0.62 -4.83
CA ASP A 89 8.94 0.16 -5.05
C ASP A 89 7.93 0.92 -4.19
N ALA A 90 8.32 1.34 -2.98
CA ALA A 90 7.52 2.22 -2.13
C ALA A 90 7.22 3.56 -2.83
N LEU A 91 8.25 4.17 -3.46
CA LEU A 91 8.10 5.41 -4.24
C LEU A 91 7.12 5.23 -5.41
N LYS A 92 7.21 4.13 -6.16
CA LYS A 92 6.27 3.84 -7.26
C LYS A 92 4.83 3.68 -6.74
N LEU A 93 4.64 2.98 -5.61
CA LEU A 93 3.33 2.84 -4.98
C LEU A 93 2.78 4.21 -4.55
N GLY A 94 3.62 5.08 -3.99
CA GLY A 94 3.25 6.45 -3.63
C GLY A 94 2.84 7.29 -4.83
N MET A 95 3.64 7.28 -5.90
CA MET A 95 3.32 7.97 -7.16
C MET A 95 1.98 7.49 -7.75
N ASN A 96 1.77 6.17 -7.77
CA ASN A 96 0.53 5.58 -8.23
C ASN A 96 -0.67 6.02 -7.37
N ALA A 97 -0.52 6.06 -6.05
CA ALA A 97 -1.57 6.53 -5.14
C ALA A 97 -1.96 7.98 -5.41
N LEU A 98 -0.97 8.87 -5.57
CA LEU A 98 -1.22 10.27 -5.89
C LEU A 98 -1.88 10.44 -7.26
N VAL A 99 -1.37 9.77 -8.30
CA VAL A 99 -1.93 9.87 -9.66
C VAL A 99 -3.34 9.30 -9.70
N TYR A 100 -3.60 8.17 -9.05
CA TYR A 100 -4.93 7.59 -8.95
C TYR A 100 -5.90 8.59 -8.31
N ALA A 101 -5.55 9.17 -7.15
CA ALA A 101 -6.39 10.13 -6.44
C ALA A 101 -6.69 11.42 -7.22
N MET A 102 -5.88 11.76 -8.22
CA MET A 102 -6.09 12.94 -9.08
C MET A 102 -6.86 12.63 -10.37
N THR A 103 -7.02 11.35 -10.74
CA THR A 103 -7.50 10.95 -12.08
C THR A 103 -8.73 10.05 -12.07
N HIS A 104 -9.14 9.56 -10.90
CA HIS A 104 -10.30 8.67 -10.68
C HIS A 104 -11.17 9.22 -9.57
#